data_AF-A0A968DMX7-F1
#
_entry.id   AF-A0A968DMX7-F1
#
_cell.length_a   1.000
_cell.length_b   1.000
_cell.length_c   1.000
_cell.angle_alpha   90.00
_cell.angle_beta   90.00
_cell.angle_gamma   90.00
#
_symmetry.space_group_name_H-M   'P 1'
#
loop_
_entity.id
_entity.type
_entity.pdbx_description
1 polymer ?
#
loop_
_entity_poly.entity_id
_entity_poly.type
_entity_poly.pdbx_seq_one_letter_code
_entity_poly.pdbx_strand_id
1 'polypeptide(L)'
;MQILSTLSGIFAIYAAYLLSVKVLRDRYWALLPPILLAGSGDFVFYMGVGLEQVLFVGLTALAIAELWDQPDQAMTGNRLAVIFTLLVLTRPEGGLFVTLILIWGWVKTRSFRLPFTSGIKTAILLAPVMILKRLYYGYWLPNTYYVKSGSGLQNMDLGKIYLIRNGLRYWPIVLLFILFLIFLFVRKKQQVIFTAAPLLIISAVWGAYVWSVGGDNLVGGRMLLPALPLIFVALTFFMQNSSMKHRWAVVLVTIIALIVFIGYTQNQFVQDHTARWRRNFPVRKAAGLYLKAHFPSDTLVALNPAGIIPYYSELPTIDMLGLNDEHIAHLGKRDFGLDFGHQAGDGDYILSRQPDVILFGGGVSAKPGDLISDREIAHNPAFNILYQPVTWHGIGTAYLRTDGNNH
;
A
#
# COMPACT_ATOMS: atom_id res chain seq x y z
N MET A 1 5.21 16.80 3.93
CA MET A 1 4.49 15.58 3.50
C MET A 1 2.99 15.64 3.79
N GLN A 2 2.53 15.80 5.04
CA GLN A 2 1.09 15.70 5.40
C GLN A 2 0.13 16.51 4.51
N ILE A 3 0.45 17.77 4.20
CA ILE A 3 -0.36 18.62 3.29
C ILE A 3 -0.62 17.94 1.94
N LEU A 4 0.38 17.31 1.33
CA LEU A 4 0.23 16.58 0.05
C LEU A 4 -0.66 15.34 0.21
N SER A 5 -0.57 14.64 1.35
CA SER A 5 -1.46 13.51 1.71
C SER A 5 -2.91 13.98 1.82
N THR A 6 -3.15 15.10 2.48
CA THR A 6 -4.49 15.67 2.67
C THR A 6 -5.08 16.19 1.35
N LEU A 7 -4.29 16.93 0.56
CA LEU A 7 -4.69 17.36 -0.79
C LEU A 7 -4.98 16.17 -1.71
N SER A 8 -4.18 15.11 -1.65
CA SER A 8 -4.42 13.86 -2.41
C SER A 8 -5.70 13.14 -1.96
N GLY A 9 -6.04 13.19 -0.66
CA GLY A 9 -7.31 12.70 -0.13
C GLY A 9 -8.51 13.52 -0.60
N ILE A 10 -8.42 14.85 -0.58
CA ILE A 10 -9.45 15.75 -1.13
C ILE A 10 -9.64 15.48 -2.64
N PHE A 11 -8.55 15.34 -3.39
CA PHE A 11 -8.57 14.92 -4.78
C PHE A 11 -9.26 13.55 -4.97
N ALA A 12 -9.01 12.57 -4.10
CA ALA A 12 -9.65 11.27 -4.20
C ALA A 12 -11.15 11.28 -3.85
N ILE A 13 -11.58 12.09 -2.89
CA ILE A 13 -13.01 12.38 -2.64
C ILE A 13 -13.65 13.02 -3.88
N TYR A 14 -12.98 14.00 -4.49
CA TYR A 14 -13.45 14.66 -5.72
C TYR A 14 -13.48 13.72 -6.93
N ALA A 15 -12.48 12.87 -7.12
CA ALA A 15 -12.45 11.87 -8.18
C ALA A 15 -13.53 10.79 -7.99
N ALA A 16 -13.80 10.38 -6.76
CA ALA A 16 -14.94 9.53 -6.42
C ALA A 16 -16.27 10.24 -6.75
N TYR A 17 -16.42 11.53 -6.45
CA TYR A 17 -17.59 12.33 -6.86
C TYR A 17 -17.73 12.40 -8.40
N LEU A 18 -16.65 12.62 -9.14
CA LEU A 18 -16.68 12.63 -10.61
C LEU A 18 -17.15 11.28 -11.18
N LEU A 19 -16.60 10.16 -10.70
CA LEU A 19 -17.09 8.83 -11.05
C LEU A 19 -18.56 8.64 -10.67
N SER A 20 -18.98 9.14 -9.51
CA SER A 20 -20.35 9.08 -9.04
C SER A 20 -21.32 9.83 -9.95
N VAL A 21 -20.96 11.03 -10.42
CA VAL A 21 -21.76 11.83 -11.38
C VAL A 21 -21.89 11.15 -12.74
N LYS A 22 -20.91 10.31 -13.13
CA LYS A 22 -20.94 9.52 -14.37
C LYS A 22 -21.84 8.28 -14.28
N VAL A 23 -21.88 7.64 -13.11
CA VAL A 23 -22.59 6.37 -12.90
C VAL A 23 -24.04 6.57 -12.42
N LEU A 24 -24.33 7.68 -11.73
CA LEU A 24 -25.59 7.91 -11.02
C LEU A 24 -26.47 8.96 -11.71
N ARG A 25 -27.78 8.87 -11.50
CA ARG A 25 -28.82 9.60 -12.25
C ARG A 25 -28.92 11.07 -11.87
N ASP A 26 -28.57 11.43 -10.64
CA ASP A 26 -28.64 12.80 -10.15
C ASP A 26 -27.52 13.12 -9.13
N ARG A 27 -27.35 14.42 -8.86
CA ARG A 27 -26.28 14.93 -7.97
C ARG A 27 -26.45 14.52 -6.50
N TYR A 28 -27.66 14.18 -6.04
CA TYR A 28 -27.88 13.74 -4.67
C TYR A 28 -27.36 12.32 -4.46
N TRP A 29 -27.64 11.40 -5.39
CA TRP A 29 -27.01 10.08 -5.39
C TRP A 29 -25.49 10.20 -5.53
N ALA A 30 -25.01 11.11 -6.39
CA ALA A 30 -23.58 11.29 -6.61
C ALA A 30 -22.77 11.75 -5.38
N LEU A 31 -23.42 12.31 -4.35
CA LEU A 31 -22.77 12.69 -3.10
C LEU A 31 -22.57 11.51 -2.12
N LEU A 32 -23.29 10.39 -2.29
CA LEU A 32 -23.25 9.30 -1.31
C LEU A 32 -21.92 8.50 -1.31
N PRO A 33 -21.31 8.14 -2.46
CA PRO A 33 -20.01 7.48 -2.47
C PRO A 33 -18.84 8.29 -1.86
N PRO A 34 -18.67 9.60 -2.13
CA PRO A 34 -17.63 10.38 -1.46
C PRO A 34 -17.90 10.57 0.05
N ILE A 35 -19.17 10.58 0.50
CA ILE A 35 -19.50 10.55 1.94
C ILE A 35 -19.07 9.22 2.58
N LEU A 36 -19.34 8.07 1.94
CA LEU A 36 -18.87 6.77 2.41
C LEU A 36 -17.33 6.70 2.45
N LEU A 37 -16.64 7.31 1.48
CA LEU A 37 -15.18 7.37 1.43
C LEU A 37 -14.60 8.24 2.56
N ALA A 38 -15.17 9.42 2.79
CA ALA A 38 -14.81 10.28 3.92
C ALA A 38 -15.16 9.66 5.29
N GLY A 39 -16.14 8.74 5.35
CA GLY A 39 -16.48 7.94 6.53
C GLY A 39 -15.57 6.73 6.78
N SER A 40 -14.72 6.34 5.83
CA SER A 40 -13.76 5.23 6.05
C SER A 40 -12.61 5.70 6.94
N GLY A 41 -12.53 5.12 8.16
CA GLY A 41 -11.42 5.40 9.08
C GLY A 41 -10.04 5.03 8.51
N ASP A 42 -9.96 3.99 7.67
CA ASP A 42 -8.74 3.67 6.93
C ASP A 42 -8.37 4.81 5.96
N PHE A 43 -9.33 5.29 5.16
CA PHE A 43 -9.09 6.36 4.19
C PHE A 43 -8.64 7.66 4.89
N VAL A 44 -9.37 8.08 5.93
CA VAL A 44 -9.06 9.28 6.73
C VAL A 44 -7.68 9.17 7.39
N PHE A 45 -7.29 8.00 7.88
CA PHE A 45 -5.94 7.80 8.43
C PHE A 45 -4.86 8.05 7.37
N TYR A 46 -4.99 7.49 6.16
CA TYR A 46 -4.02 7.72 5.08
C TYR A 46 -4.06 9.13 4.46
N MET A 47 -5.09 9.95 4.74
CA MET A 47 -5.06 11.39 4.45
C MET A 47 -4.11 12.19 5.36
N GLY A 48 -3.71 11.63 6.52
CA GLY A 48 -2.85 12.32 7.51
C GLY A 48 -1.42 11.80 7.64
N VAL A 49 -1.09 10.66 7.01
CA VAL A 49 0.17 9.91 7.25
C VAL A 49 1.31 10.29 6.29
N GLY A 50 1.03 10.91 5.14
CA GLY A 50 2.06 11.34 4.18
C GLY A 50 2.36 10.34 3.06
N LEU A 51 1.45 9.41 2.76
CA LEU A 51 1.66 8.31 1.81
C LEU A 51 0.82 8.46 0.53
N GLU A 52 1.33 7.85 -0.53
CA GLU A 52 0.83 7.88 -1.90
C GLU A 52 -0.53 7.17 -2.10
N GLN A 53 -0.94 6.34 -1.14
CA GLN A 53 -2.10 5.47 -1.27
C GLN A 53 -3.40 6.23 -1.57
N VAL A 54 -3.62 7.41 -0.98
CA VAL A 54 -4.83 8.21 -1.27
C VAL A 54 -4.79 8.86 -2.66
N LEU A 55 -3.61 9.25 -3.16
CA LEU A 55 -3.46 9.71 -4.55
C LEU A 55 -3.81 8.57 -5.53
N PHE A 56 -3.34 7.36 -5.24
CA PHE A 56 -3.61 6.15 -6.04
C PHE A 56 -5.11 5.80 -6.09
N VAL A 57 -5.85 5.96 -4.98
CA VAL A 57 -7.32 5.85 -4.93
C VAL A 57 -7.98 6.86 -5.87
N GLY A 58 -7.56 8.13 -5.81
CA GLY A 58 -8.14 9.19 -6.63
C GLY A 58 -7.87 9.03 -8.12
N LEU A 59 -6.64 8.68 -8.50
CA LEU A 59 -6.26 8.39 -9.88
C LEU A 59 -7.04 7.18 -10.44
N THR A 60 -7.29 6.15 -9.62
CA THR A 60 -8.07 4.97 -10.00
C THR A 60 -9.52 5.33 -10.29
N ALA A 61 -10.17 6.09 -9.40
CA ALA A 61 -11.53 6.55 -9.60
C ALA A 61 -11.66 7.49 -10.83
N LEU A 62 -10.69 8.39 -11.03
CA LEU A 62 -10.66 9.32 -12.16
C LEU A 62 -10.49 8.58 -13.49
N ALA A 63 -9.57 7.62 -13.58
CA ALA A 63 -9.34 6.84 -14.81
C ALA A 63 -10.60 6.11 -15.29
N ILE A 64 -11.40 5.60 -14.36
CA ILE A 64 -12.68 4.92 -14.67
C ILE A 64 -13.76 5.95 -15.04
N ALA A 65 -13.78 7.13 -14.41
CA ALA A 65 -14.73 8.21 -14.71
C ALA A 65 -14.59 8.75 -16.15
N GLU A 66 -13.35 8.97 -16.62
CA GLU A 66 -13.08 9.44 -17.99
C GLU A 66 -13.65 8.47 -19.05
N LEU A 67 -13.49 7.16 -18.81
CA LEU A 67 -13.95 6.10 -19.70
C LEU A 67 -15.44 5.76 -19.53
N TRP A 68 -16.13 6.33 -18.54
CA TRP A 68 -17.53 5.96 -18.25
C TRP A 68 -18.55 6.51 -19.26
N ASP A 69 -18.38 7.74 -19.74
CA ASP A 69 -19.30 8.32 -20.75
C ASP A 69 -18.69 8.45 -22.15
N GLN A 70 -17.40 8.76 -22.23
CA GLN A 70 -16.79 9.38 -23.42
C GLN A 70 -15.60 8.57 -23.96
N PRO A 71 -15.78 7.27 -24.31
CA PRO A 71 -14.70 6.40 -24.74
C PRO A 71 -13.95 6.93 -25.98
N ASP A 72 -14.63 7.61 -26.90
CA ASP A 72 -14.00 8.17 -28.11
C ASP A 72 -13.13 9.41 -27.81
N GLN A 73 -13.53 10.22 -26.82
CA GLN A 73 -12.69 11.32 -26.32
C GLN A 73 -11.51 10.79 -25.51
N ALA A 74 -11.69 9.70 -24.75
CA ALA A 74 -10.62 9.01 -24.05
C ALA A 74 -9.62 8.33 -25.00
N MET A 75 -10.07 7.83 -26.15
CA MET A 75 -9.25 7.22 -27.21
C MET A 75 -8.42 8.27 -27.98
N THR A 76 -9.00 9.43 -28.26
CA THR A 76 -8.36 10.50 -29.04
C THR A 76 -7.47 11.40 -28.18
N GLY A 77 -7.93 11.77 -26.99
CA GLY A 77 -7.21 12.62 -26.04
C GLY A 77 -6.00 11.96 -25.37
N ASN A 78 -5.23 12.76 -24.62
CA ASN A 78 -4.04 12.29 -23.89
C ASN A 78 -4.29 12.12 -22.38
N ARG A 79 -5.40 12.63 -21.85
CA ARG A 79 -5.71 12.70 -20.41
C ARG A 79 -5.72 11.32 -19.74
N LEU A 80 -6.35 10.32 -20.37
CA LEU A 80 -6.38 8.95 -19.83
C LEU A 80 -4.98 8.34 -19.75
N ALA A 81 -4.14 8.52 -20.77
CA ALA A 81 -2.76 8.05 -20.77
C ALA A 81 -1.87 8.74 -19.73
N VAL A 82 -2.08 10.03 -19.47
CA VAL A 82 -1.43 10.75 -18.35
C VAL A 82 -1.87 10.17 -17.01
N ILE A 83 -3.16 9.92 -16.79
CA ILE A 83 -3.67 9.30 -15.54
C ILE A 83 -3.10 7.88 -15.37
N PHE A 84 -3.03 7.07 -16.43
CA PHE A 84 -2.41 5.74 -16.41
C PHE A 84 -0.91 5.79 -16.10
N THR A 85 -0.18 6.75 -16.68
CA THR A 85 1.23 6.99 -16.38
C THR A 85 1.40 7.34 -14.90
N LEU A 86 0.60 8.28 -14.38
CA LEU A 86 0.60 8.66 -12.97
C LEU A 86 0.23 7.50 -12.04
N LEU A 87 -0.71 6.62 -12.42
CA LEU A 87 -1.05 5.42 -11.64
C LEU A 87 0.18 4.53 -11.46
N VAL A 88 0.85 4.16 -12.56
CA VAL A 88 2.02 3.26 -12.55
C VAL A 88 3.24 3.91 -11.85
N LEU A 89 3.42 5.22 -11.99
CA LEU A 89 4.50 5.95 -11.30
C LEU A 89 4.21 6.17 -9.81
N THR A 90 2.95 6.30 -9.40
CA THR A 90 2.55 6.37 -7.99
C THR A 90 2.74 5.02 -7.31
N ARG A 91 2.35 3.93 -7.98
CA ARG A 91 2.47 2.55 -7.50
C ARG A 91 2.61 1.57 -8.67
N PRO A 92 3.58 0.62 -8.67
CA PRO A 92 3.70 -0.39 -9.72
C PRO A 92 2.42 -1.20 -9.96
N GLU A 93 1.63 -1.43 -8.90
CA GLU A 93 0.33 -2.10 -8.99
C GLU A 93 -0.72 -1.34 -9.82
N GLY A 94 -0.47 -0.06 -10.12
CA GLY A 94 -1.22 0.70 -11.11
C GLY A 94 -1.27 0.01 -12.47
N GLY A 95 -0.25 -0.79 -12.84
CA GLY A 95 -0.26 -1.58 -14.07
C GLY A 95 -1.43 -2.57 -14.16
N LEU A 96 -1.86 -3.14 -13.02
CA LEU A 96 -3.05 -4.01 -12.96
C LEU A 96 -4.33 -3.20 -13.21
N PHE A 97 -4.50 -2.04 -12.57
CA PHE A 97 -5.65 -1.16 -12.83
C PHE A 97 -5.69 -0.66 -14.27
N VAL A 98 -4.56 -0.20 -14.82
CA VAL A 98 -4.46 0.21 -16.24
C VAL A 98 -4.90 -0.94 -17.16
N THR A 99 -4.38 -2.14 -16.94
CA THR A 99 -4.73 -3.34 -17.73
C THR A 99 -6.23 -3.65 -17.65
N LEU A 100 -6.81 -3.67 -16.46
CA LEU A 100 -8.25 -3.97 -16.27
C LEU A 100 -9.15 -2.89 -16.87
N ILE A 101 -8.78 -1.61 -16.76
CA ILE A 101 -9.53 -0.48 -17.34
C ILE A 101 -9.44 -0.52 -18.87
N LEU A 102 -8.30 -0.90 -19.45
CA LEU A 102 -8.17 -1.09 -20.89
C LEU A 102 -8.96 -2.30 -21.40
N ILE A 103 -8.98 -3.43 -20.68
CA ILE A 103 -9.82 -4.59 -21.00
C ILE A 103 -11.30 -4.21 -20.96
N TRP A 104 -11.75 -3.48 -19.94
CA TRP A 104 -13.12 -2.95 -19.88
C TRP A 104 -13.41 -2.01 -21.06
N GLY A 105 -12.49 -1.11 -21.40
CA GLY A 105 -12.60 -0.22 -22.55
C GLY A 105 -12.73 -0.97 -23.88
N TRP A 106 -11.98 -2.05 -24.07
CA TRP A 106 -12.10 -2.94 -25.22
C TRP A 106 -13.48 -3.60 -25.31
N VAL A 107 -13.93 -4.23 -24.22
CA VAL A 107 -15.23 -4.93 -24.16
C VAL A 107 -16.40 -3.95 -24.38
N LYS A 108 -16.28 -2.72 -23.87
CA LYS A 108 -17.28 -1.66 -23.97
C LYS A 108 -17.38 -1.05 -25.38
N THR A 109 -16.24 -0.74 -26.00
CA THR A 109 -16.18 -0.15 -27.35
C THR A 109 -16.24 -1.19 -28.47
N ARG A 110 -16.07 -2.48 -28.14
CA ARG A 110 -15.83 -3.59 -29.08
C ARG A 110 -14.64 -3.35 -30.02
N SER A 111 -13.73 -2.45 -29.66
CA SER A 111 -12.62 -1.98 -30.51
C SER A 111 -11.29 -2.01 -29.77
N PHE A 112 -10.28 -2.62 -30.38
CA PHE A 112 -8.92 -2.64 -29.81
C PHE A 112 -8.19 -1.29 -29.96
N ARG A 113 -8.76 -0.32 -30.69
CA ARG A 113 -8.17 1.01 -30.91
C ARG A 113 -7.92 1.76 -29.61
N LEU A 114 -8.87 1.76 -28.67
CA LEU A 114 -8.73 2.42 -27.37
C LEU A 114 -7.59 1.80 -26.51
N PRO A 115 -7.54 0.47 -26.29
CA PRO A 115 -6.37 -0.19 -25.69
C PRO A 115 -5.05 0.16 -26.36
N PHE A 116 -5.01 0.09 -27.70
CA PHE A 116 -3.79 0.32 -28.46
C PHE A 116 -3.29 1.78 -28.36
N THR A 117 -4.16 2.78 -28.59
CA THR A 117 -3.74 4.19 -28.54
C THR A 117 -3.43 4.64 -27.12
N SER A 118 -4.27 4.33 -26.13
CA SER A 118 -4.02 4.69 -24.74
C SER A 118 -2.83 3.94 -24.15
N GLY A 119 -2.65 2.65 -24.50
CA GLY A 119 -1.51 1.84 -24.10
C GLY A 119 -0.19 2.38 -24.65
N ILE A 120 -0.12 2.66 -25.96
CA ILE A 120 1.09 3.23 -26.59
C ILE A 120 1.40 4.62 -26.02
N LYS A 121 0.41 5.51 -25.87
CA LYS A 121 0.62 6.83 -25.24
C LYS A 121 1.16 6.69 -23.81
N THR A 122 0.64 5.74 -23.04
CA THR A 122 1.13 5.45 -21.67
C THR A 122 2.55 4.89 -21.68
N ALA A 123 2.87 3.98 -22.60
CA ALA A 123 4.21 3.43 -22.75
C ALA A 123 5.24 4.52 -23.15
N ILE A 124 4.89 5.43 -24.06
CA ILE A 124 5.73 6.57 -24.45
C ILE A 124 6.00 7.51 -23.27
N LEU A 125 4.99 7.76 -22.41
CA LEU A 125 5.14 8.60 -21.22
C LEU A 125 5.92 7.91 -20.09
N LEU A 126 5.80 6.58 -19.93
CA LEU A 126 6.53 5.81 -18.93
C LEU A 126 7.99 5.51 -19.34
N ALA A 127 8.25 5.30 -20.63
CA ALA A 127 9.55 4.82 -21.12
C ALA A 127 10.73 5.69 -20.68
N PRO A 128 10.73 7.04 -20.78
CA PRO A 128 11.83 7.86 -20.28
C PRO A 128 12.12 7.66 -18.79
N VAL A 129 11.08 7.52 -17.96
CA VAL A 129 11.22 7.32 -16.52
C VAL A 129 11.75 5.92 -16.18
N MET A 130 11.30 4.89 -16.91
CA MET A 130 11.77 3.52 -16.73
C MET A 130 13.20 3.32 -17.24
N ILE A 131 13.58 3.98 -18.35
CA ILE A 131 14.95 4.02 -18.85
C ILE A 131 15.86 4.75 -17.86
N LEU A 132 15.46 5.92 -17.34
CA LEU A 132 16.23 6.64 -16.34
C LEU A 132 16.43 5.82 -15.06
N LYS A 133 15.39 5.12 -14.58
CA LYS A 133 15.51 4.16 -13.48
C LYS A 133 16.51 3.04 -13.78
N ARG A 134 16.44 2.43 -14.96
CA ARG A 134 17.38 1.36 -15.37
C ARG A 134 18.83 1.84 -15.48
N LEU A 135 19.05 3.07 -15.94
CA LEU A 135 20.37 3.68 -16.04
C LEU A 135 20.95 4.09 -14.66
N TYR A 136 20.10 4.53 -13.74
CA TYR A 136 20.52 4.98 -12.41
C TYR A 136 20.68 3.83 -11.40
N TYR A 137 19.75 2.88 -11.38
CA TYR A 137 19.70 1.79 -10.40
C TYR A 137 20.21 0.44 -10.93
N GLY A 138 20.58 0.33 -12.21
CA GLY A 138 20.97 -0.95 -12.83
C GLY A 138 19.83 -1.95 -13.06
N TYR A 139 18.69 -1.85 -12.36
CA TYR A 139 17.53 -2.75 -12.47
C TYR A 139 16.27 -2.06 -13.02
N TRP A 140 15.32 -2.87 -13.52
CA TRP A 140 14.04 -2.39 -14.05
C TRP A 140 12.97 -2.19 -12.97
N LEU A 141 13.12 -2.87 -11.83
CA LEU A 141 12.21 -2.87 -10.69
C LEU A 141 13.02 -2.55 -9.42
N PRO A 142 12.41 -2.00 -8.36
CA PRO A 142 13.12 -1.68 -7.12
C PRO A 142 13.43 -2.95 -6.30
N ASN A 143 14.44 -2.88 -5.43
CA ASN A 143 14.80 -3.93 -4.47
C ASN A 143 13.58 -4.46 -3.68
N THR A 144 12.67 -3.56 -3.30
CA THR A 144 11.40 -3.88 -2.61
C THR A 144 10.45 -4.81 -3.39
N TYR A 145 10.62 -4.94 -4.71
CA TYR A 145 9.98 -5.98 -5.51
C TYR A 145 10.70 -7.33 -5.30
N TYR A 146 12.00 -7.40 -5.57
CA TYR A 146 12.78 -8.64 -5.51
C TYR A 146 12.83 -9.29 -4.11
N VAL A 147 12.77 -8.49 -3.04
CA VAL A 147 12.59 -8.98 -1.66
C VAL A 147 11.22 -9.64 -1.44
N LYS A 148 10.17 -9.19 -2.12
CA LYS A 148 8.76 -9.53 -1.80
C LYS A 148 8.05 -10.39 -2.85
N SER A 149 8.59 -10.53 -4.05
CA SER A 149 7.96 -11.26 -5.16
C SER A 149 8.24 -12.78 -5.15
N GLY A 150 9.16 -13.26 -4.30
CA GLY A 150 9.65 -14.64 -4.33
C GLY A 150 8.72 -15.70 -3.72
N SER A 151 7.69 -15.32 -2.98
CA SER A 151 6.86 -16.25 -2.17
C SER A 151 5.95 -17.17 -2.99
N GLY A 152 5.62 -16.80 -4.23
CA GLY A 152 4.52 -17.42 -4.97
C GLY A 152 3.23 -17.48 -4.12
N LEU A 153 2.60 -18.65 -4.07
CA LEU A 153 1.36 -18.89 -3.34
C LEU A 153 1.53 -18.94 -1.80
N GLN A 154 2.75 -18.96 -1.26
CA GLN A 154 2.99 -19.17 0.18
C GLN A 154 2.44 -18.00 1.04
N ASN A 155 2.33 -16.80 0.47
CA ASN A 155 1.73 -15.64 1.13
C ASN A 155 0.19 -15.66 1.19
N MET A 156 -0.50 -16.63 0.57
CA MET A 156 -1.97 -16.63 0.49
C MET A 156 -2.66 -16.72 1.86
N ASP A 157 -2.07 -17.39 2.86
CA ASP A 157 -2.63 -17.37 4.23
C ASP A 157 -2.39 -16.03 4.94
N LEU A 158 -1.26 -15.35 4.71
CA LEU A 158 -1.04 -13.97 5.18
C LEU A 158 -2.04 -13.01 4.54
N GLY A 159 -2.31 -13.15 3.24
CA GLY A 159 -3.31 -12.36 2.52
C GLY A 159 -4.73 -12.62 2.99
N LYS A 160 -5.07 -13.87 3.30
CA LYS A 160 -6.35 -14.26 3.92
C LYS A 160 -6.50 -13.65 5.32
N ILE A 161 -5.45 -13.70 6.14
CA ILE A 161 -5.42 -13.04 7.46
C ILE A 161 -5.60 -11.52 7.28
N TYR A 162 -4.92 -10.88 6.33
CA TYR A 162 -5.07 -9.44 6.03
C TYR A 162 -6.49 -9.09 5.59
N LEU A 163 -7.08 -9.84 4.65
CA LEU A 163 -8.43 -9.64 4.16
C LEU A 163 -9.48 -9.82 5.26
N ILE A 164 -9.33 -10.80 6.15
CA ILE A 164 -10.23 -10.96 7.31
C ILE A 164 -10.04 -9.79 8.29
N ARG A 165 -8.81 -9.56 8.74
CA ARG A 165 -8.44 -8.60 9.80
C ARG A 165 -8.76 -7.15 9.45
N ASN A 166 -8.73 -6.80 8.16
CA ASN A 166 -9.06 -5.45 7.68
C ASN A 166 -10.40 -5.36 6.93
N GLY A 167 -10.84 -6.41 6.25
CA GLY A 167 -12.11 -6.43 5.51
C GLY A 167 -13.34 -6.59 6.41
N LEU A 168 -13.23 -7.25 7.57
CA LEU A 168 -14.38 -7.49 8.45
C LEU A 168 -15.12 -6.20 8.87
N ARG A 169 -14.44 -5.06 9.04
CA ARG A 169 -15.13 -3.78 9.38
C ARG A 169 -16.03 -3.25 8.26
N TYR A 170 -15.87 -3.78 7.04
CA TYR A 170 -16.71 -3.48 5.87
C TYR A 170 -17.86 -4.49 5.69
N TRP A 171 -18.12 -5.40 6.66
CA TRP A 171 -19.21 -6.38 6.60
C TRP A 171 -20.61 -5.81 6.25
N PRO A 172 -21.03 -4.60 6.69
CA PRO A 172 -22.35 -4.08 6.34
C PRO A 172 -22.50 -3.83 4.84
N ILE A 173 -21.41 -3.42 4.18
CA ILE A 173 -21.36 -3.20 2.74
C ILE A 173 -21.45 -4.54 2.00
N VAL A 174 -20.72 -5.57 2.46
CA VAL A 174 -20.79 -6.93 1.90
C VAL A 174 -22.20 -7.51 2.03
N LEU A 175 -22.84 -7.38 3.19
CA LEU A 175 -24.22 -7.82 3.40
C LEU A 175 -25.19 -7.08 2.47
N LEU A 176 -25.08 -5.75 2.36
CA LEU A 176 -25.93 -4.97 1.46
C LEU A 176 -25.70 -5.34 -0.01
N PHE A 177 -24.48 -5.65 -0.42
CA PHE A 177 -24.22 -6.17 -1.77
C PHE A 177 -24.95 -7.48 -2.03
N ILE A 178 -24.90 -8.44 -1.10
CA ILE A 178 -25.64 -9.70 -1.21
C ILE A 178 -27.15 -9.44 -1.30
N LEU A 179 -27.70 -8.61 -0.41
CA LEU A 179 -29.12 -8.27 -0.39
C LEU A 179 -29.58 -7.55 -1.68
N PHE A 180 -28.78 -6.60 -2.20
CA PHE A 180 -29.10 -5.91 -3.45
C PHE A 180 -28.96 -6.81 -4.69
N LEU A 181 -27.97 -7.70 -4.74
CA LEU A 181 -27.83 -8.67 -5.83
C LEU A 181 -29.02 -9.64 -5.86
N ILE A 182 -29.43 -10.18 -4.70
CA ILE A 182 -30.63 -11.01 -4.57
C ILE A 182 -31.88 -10.22 -5.01
N PHE A 183 -32.07 -9.00 -4.50
CA PHE A 183 -33.22 -8.16 -4.86
C PHE A 183 -33.28 -7.87 -6.37
N LEU A 184 -32.16 -7.48 -6.99
CA LEU A 184 -32.10 -7.16 -8.42
C LEU A 184 -32.29 -8.40 -9.29
N PHE A 185 -31.80 -9.57 -8.86
CA PHE A 185 -32.01 -10.84 -9.54
C PHE A 185 -33.48 -11.27 -9.49
N VAL A 186 -34.11 -11.27 -8.30
CA VAL A 186 -35.54 -11.58 -8.11
C VAL A 186 -36.43 -10.60 -8.89
N ARG A 187 -36.05 -9.31 -8.96
CA ARG A 187 -36.75 -8.28 -9.76
C ARG A 187 -36.41 -8.32 -11.27
N LYS A 188 -35.66 -9.32 -11.74
CA LYS A 188 -35.22 -9.49 -13.15
C LYS A 188 -34.57 -8.22 -13.74
N LYS A 189 -33.77 -7.52 -12.94
CA LYS A 189 -33.03 -6.30 -13.32
C LYS A 189 -31.57 -6.61 -13.67
N GLN A 190 -31.28 -7.68 -14.42
CA GLN A 190 -29.90 -8.10 -14.70
C GLN A 190 -29.08 -7.00 -15.41
N GLN A 191 -29.71 -6.15 -16.23
CA GLN A 191 -29.08 -4.97 -16.85
C GLN A 191 -28.43 -4.01 -15.84
N VAL A 192 -29.00 -3.85 -14.65
CA VAL A 192 -28.43 -3.05 -13.56
C VAL A 192 -27.15 -3.70 -13.03
N ILE A 193 -27.16 -5.03 -12.87
CA ILE A 193 -25.99 -5.80 -12.43
C ILE A 193 -24.87 -5.70 -13.49
N PHE A 194 -25.19 -5.90 -14.77
CA PHE A 194 -24.22 -5.77 -15.87
C PHE A 194 -23.65 -4.35 -16.01
N THR A 195 -24.43 -3.31 -15.72
CA THR A 195 -23.95 -1.92 -15.74
C THR A 195 -22.92 -1.67 -14.62
N ALA A 196 -23.16 -2.20 -13.41
CA ALA A 196 -22.21 -2.08 -12.30
C ALA A 196 -21.04 -3.07 -12.36
N ALA A 197 -21.15 -4.15 -13.14
CA ALA A 197 -20.19 -5.25 -13.16
C ALA A 197 -18.72 -4.84 -13.35
N PRO A 198 -18.33 -3.85 -14.19
CA PRO A 198 -16.94 -3.43 -14.33
C PRO A 198 -16.32 -2.95 -13.01
N LEU A 199 -17.06 -2.18 -12.21
CA LEU A 199 -16.61 -1.68 -10.91
C LEU A 199 -16.37 -2.83 -9.93
N LEU A 200 -17.25 -3.83 -9.95
CA LEU A 200 -17.19 -5.00 -9.08
C LEU A 200 -16.09 -5.99 -9.51
N ILE A 201 -15.92 -6.22 -10.81
CA ILE A 201 -14.86 -7.07 -11.36
C ILE A 201 -13.48 -6.48 -11.07
N ILE A 202 -13.29 -5.17 -11.29
CA ILE A 202 -12.02 -4.49 -10.95
C ILE A 202 -11.75 -4.61 -9.44
N SER A 203 -12.77 -4.39 -8.60
CA SER A 203 -12.64 -4.53 -7.14
C SER A 203 -12.34 -5.96 -6.69
N ALA A 204 -12.93 -6.96 -7.33
CA ALA A 204 -12.75 -8.37 -7.00
C ALA A 204 -11.38 -8.90 -7.45
N VAL A 205 -10.92 -8.55 -8.66
CA VAL A 205 -9.56 -8.88 -9.13
C VAL A 205 -8.51 -8.17 -8.27
N TRP A 206 -8.76 -6.93 -7.85
CA TRP A 206 -7.91 -6.24 -6.89
C TRP A 206 -7.87 -6.94 -5.52
N GLY A 207 -9.03 -7.38 -4.99
CA GLY A 207 -9.09 -8.18 -3.77
C GLY A 207 -8.33 -9.51 -3.87
N ALA A 208 -8.43 -10.19 -5.01
CA ALA A 208 -7.68 -11.42 -5.29
C ALA A 208 -6.16 -11.18 -5.42
N TYR A 209 -5.75 -10.03 -5.97
CA TYR A 209 -4.35 -9.61 -5.98
C TYR A 209 -3.81 -9.34 -4.55
N VAL A 210 -4.58 -8.62 -3.72
CA VAL A 210 -4.21 -8.40 -2.30
C VAL A 210 -4.11 -9.73 -1.54
N TRP A 211 -4.99 -10.68 -1.83
CA TRP A 211 -4.91 -12.04 -1.29
C TRP A 211 -3.64 -12.78 -1.72
N SER A 212 -3.32 -12.79 -3.02
CA SER A 212 -2.17 -13.55 -3.54
C SER A 212 -0.81 -13.01 -3.09
N VAL A 213 -0.68 -11.69 -2.92
CA VAL A 213 0.58 -11.06 -2.51
C VAL A 213 0.85 -11.15 -1.01
N GLY A 214 -0.19 -11.25 -0.18
CA GLY A 214 -0.06 -11.36 1.28
C GLY A 214 -0.55 -10.16 2.10
N GLY A 215 -1.10 -9.12 1.46
CA GLY A 215 -1.44 -7.86 2.14
C GLY A 215 -0.21 -7.01 2.46
N ASP A 216 -0.25 -6.23 3.54
CA ASP A 216 0.91 -5.47 4.02
C ASP A 216 0.94 -5.23 5.54
N ASN A 217 2.12 -4.84 6.05
CA ASN A 217 2.41 -4.71 7.48
C ASN A 217 2.22 -3.28 8.04
N LEU A 218 1.40 -2.45 7.40
CA LEU A 218 1.04 -1.11 7.92
C LEU A 218 -0.24 -1.14 8.78
N VAL A 219 -0.65 0.04 9.24
CA VAL A 219 -1.86 0.22 10.07
C VAL A 219 -3.10 0.17 9.18
N GLY A 220 -4.08 -0.66 9.54
CA GLY A 220 -5.33 -0.77 8.79
C GLY A 220 -5.19 -1.49 7.44
N GLY A 221 -6.24 -1.37 6.61
CA GLY A 221 -6.39 -2.06 5.33
C GLY A 221 -6.06 -1.19 4.14
N ARG A 222 -4.88 -0.54 4.12
CA ARG A 222 -4.57 0.45 3.07
C ARG A 222 -4.69 -0.11 1.66
N MET A 223 -4.34 -1.39 1.47
CA MET A 223 -4.42 -2.04 0.17
C MET A 223 -5.88 -2.25 -0.28
N LEU A 224 -6.88 -2.17 0.59
CA LEU A 224 -8.30 -2.24 0.21
C LEU A 224 -8.83 -0.91 -0.36
N LEU A 225 -8.20 0.22 0.00
CA LEU A 225 -8.67 1.57 -0.34
C LEU A 225 -8.96 1.80 -1.84
N PRO A 226 -8.16 1.31 -2.81
CA PRO A 226 -8.40 1.58 -4.24
C PRO A 226 -9.72 0.99 -4.78
N ALA A 227 -10.23 -0.07 -4.15
CA ALA A 227 -11.54 -0.64 -4.49
C ALA A 227 -12.72 0.12 -3.85
N LEU A 228 -12.51 0.78 -2.70
CA LEU A 228 -13.60 1.45 -1.96
C LEU A 228 -14.45 2.43 -2.79
N PRO A 229 -13.91 3.38 -3.59
CA PRO A 229 -14.76 4.26 -4.39
C PRO A 229 -15.60 3.49 -5.42
N LEU A 230 -15.07 2.41 -5.98
CA LEU A 230 -15.76 1.59 -6.99
C LEU A 230 -16.90 0.79 -6.34
N ILE A 231 -16.63 0.21 -5.17
CA ILE A 231 -17.58 -0.50 -4.30
C ILE A 231 -18.71 0.45 -3.85
N PHE A 232 -18.39 1.67 -3.39
CA PHE A 232 -19.38 2.63 -2.89
C PHE A 232 -20.26 3.21 -4.02
N VAL A 233 -19.68 3.45 -5.20
CA VAL A 233 -20.45 3.84 -6.40
C VAL A 233 -21.39 2.72 -6.85
N ALA A 234 -20.91 1.47 -6.92
CA ALA A 234 -21.75 0.33 -7.31
C ALA A 234 -22.88 0.06 -6.29
N LEU A 235 -22.61 0.17 -4.98
CA LEU A 235 -23.62 0.04 -3.93
C LEU A 235 -24.71 1.12 -4.08
N THR A 236 -24.30 2.37 -4.28
CA THR A 236 -25.20 3.51 -4.47
C THR A 236 -26.03 3.35 -5.75
N PHE A 237 -25.44 2.81 -6.82
CA PHE A 237 -26.15 2.51 -8.07
C PHE A 237 -27.23 1.44 -7.87
N PHE A 238 -26.98 0.43 -7.03
CA PHE A 238 -28.00 -0.55 -6.67
C PHE A 238 -29.13 0.04 -5.81
N MET A 239 -28.81 0.88 -4.82
CA MET A 239 -29.80 1.61 -4.00
C MET A 239 -30.71 2.50 -4.86
N GLN A 240 -30.13 3.26 -5.79
CA GLN A 240 -30.87 4.08 -6.76
C GLN A 240 -31.82 3.24 -7.62
N ASN A 241 -31.34 2.08 -8.10
CA ASN A 241 -32.11 1.19 -8.96
C ASN A 241 -33.10 0.28 -8.20
N SER A 242 -33.07 0.26 -6.86
CA SER A 242 -34.03 -0.47 -6.02
C SER A 242 -35.30 0.34 -5.67
N SER A 243 -35.50 1.50 -6.30
CA SER A 243 -36.59 2.44 -5.97
C SER A 243 -36.52 3.02 -4.54
N MET A 244 -35.35 3.03 -3.91
CA MET A 244 -35.15 3.64 -2.60
C MET A 244 -35.29 5.17 -2.71
N LYS A 245 -36.03 5.80 -1.79
CA LYS A 245 -36.13 7.27 -1.72
C LYS A 245 -34.85 7.87 -1.14
N HIS A 246 -34.36 8.99 -1.67
CA HIS A 246 -33.09 9.63 -1.28
C HIS A 246 -32.91 9.77 0.24
N ARG A 247 -33.96 10.15 0.99
CA ARG A 247 -33.88 10.27 2.46
C ARG A 247 -33.45 8.98 3.17
N TRP A 248 -33.91 7.82 2.68
CA TRP A 248 -33.53 6.52 3.24
C TRP A 248 -32.13 6.09 2.79
N ALA A 249 -31.73 6.48 1.58
CA ALA A 249 -30.36 6.28 1.12
C ALA A 249 -29.34 7.07 1.94
N VAL A 250 -29.63 8.34 2.26
CA VAL A 250 -28.82 9.17 3.16
C VAL A 250 -28.73 8.54 4.55
N VAL A 251 -29.86 8.16 5.17
CA VAL A 251 -29.87 7.51 6.49
C VAL A 251 -29.04 6.23 6.48
N LEU A 252 -29.20 5.36 5.48
CA LEU A 252 -28.45 4.12 5.37
C LEU A 252 -26.94 4.38 5.16
N VAL A 253 -26.57 5.33 4.31
CA VAL A 253 -25.17 5.73 4.06
C VAL A 253 -24.52 6.30 5.32
N THR A 254 -25.21 7.16 6.06
CA THR A 254 -24.74 7.68 7.35
C THR A 254 -24.54 6.55 8.36
N ILE A 255 -25.47 5.60 8.46
CA ILE A 255 -25.34 4.43 9.35
C ILE A 255 -24.14 3.56 8.95
N ILE A 256 -23.94 3.27 7.65
CA ILE A 256 -22.77 2.52 7.16
C ILE A 256 -21.47 3.27 7.49
N ALA A 257 -21.41 4.58 7.22
CA ALA A 257 -20.24 5.40 7.50
C ALA A 257 -19.89 5.38 8.99
N LEU A 258 -20.87 5.53 9.89
CA LEU A 258 -20.66 5.40 11.33
C LEU A 258 -20.19 4.00 11.71
N ILE A 259 -20.79 2.92 11.20
CA ILE A 259 -20.38 1.55 11.53
C ILE A 259 -18.95 1.25 11.04
N VAL A 260 -18.56 1.71 9.85
CA VAL A 260 -17.19 1.53 9.32
C VAL A 260 -16.18 2.38 10.10
N PHE A 261 -16.55 3.61 10.48
CA PHE A 261 -15.69 4.48 11.30
C PHE A 261 -15.50 3.95 12.72
N ILE A 262 -16.57 3.49 13.37
CA ILE A 262 -16.53 2.83 14.68
C ILE A 262 -15.76 1.49 14.56
N GLY A 263 -16.02 0.71 13.51
CA GLY A 263 -15.31 -0.54 13.20
C GLY A 263 -13.84 -0.37 12.80
N TYR A 264 -13.38 0.85 12.56
CA TYR A 264 -11.95 1.21 12.47
C TYR A 264 -11.41 1.66 13.83
N THR A 265 -12.07 2.63 14.47
CA THR A 265 -11.60 3.27 15.72
C THR A 265 -11.64 2.33 16.93
N GLN A 266 -12.58 1.39 16.99
CA GLN A 266 -12.67 0.35 18.02
C GLN A 266 -11.95 -0.95 17.63
N ASN A 267 -11.23 -0.99 16.51
CA ASN A 267 -10.50 -2.18 16.10
C ASN A 267 -9.20 -2.32 16.90
N GLN A 268 -9.18 -3.24 17.85
CA GLN A 268 -8.04 -3.48 18.75
C GLN A 268 -6.71 -3.62 17.98
N PHE A 269 -6.66 -4.39 16.89
CA PHE A 269 -5.43 -4.56 16.11
C PHE A 269 -5.01 -3.29 15.32
N VAL A 270 -5.93 -2.37 15.00
CA VAL A 270 -5.56 -1.04 14.46
C VAL A 270 -4.96 -0.17 15.57
N GLN A 271 -5.57 -0.17 16.75
CA GLN A 271 -5.09 0.61 17.89
C GLN A 271 -3.72 0.11 18.38
N ASP A 272 -3.55 -1.20 18.56
CA ASP A 272 -2.27 -1.81 18.91
C ASP A 272 -1.19 -1.50 17.89
N HIS A 273 -1.49 -1.60 16.59
CA HIS A 273 -0.49 -1.31 15.57
C HIS A 273 -0.10 0.19 15.57
N THR A 274 -1.08 1.07 15.76
CA THR A 274 -0.85 2.52 15.93
C THR A 274 -0.04 2.81 17.19
N ALA A 275 -0.31 2.11 18.30
CA ALA A 275 0.41 2.24 19.56
C ALA A 275 1.84 1.67 19.50
N ARG A 276 2.10 0.62 18.71
CA ARG A 276 3.47 0.16 18.40
C ARG A 276 4.23 1.23 17.62
N TRP A 277 3.63 1.83 16.59
CA TRP A 277 4.25 2.93 15.84
C TRP A 277 4.52 4.17 16.71
N ARG A 278 3.55 4.60 17.54
CA ARG A 278 3.71 5.74 18.46
C ARG A 278 4.81 5.53 19.51
N ARG A 279 5.01 4.29 20.00
CA ARG A 279 6.10 3.95 20.94
C ARG A 279 7.46 3.83 20.24
N ASN A 280 7.52 3.20 19.07
CA ASN A 280 8.78 2.93 18.39
C ASN A 280 9.37 4.16 17.69
N PHE A 281 8.54 5.13 17.29
CA PHE A 281 9.00 6.36 16.63
C PHE A 281 9.98 7.20 17.49
N PRO A 282 9.66 7.61 18.73
CA PRO A 282 10.58 8.41 19.54
C PRO A 282 11.87 7.66 19.88
N VAL A 283 11.81 6.35 20.16
CA VAL A 283 13.00 5.52 20.43
C VAL A 283 13.93 5.44 19.22
N ARG A 284 13.39 5.14 18.03
CA ARG A 284 14.17 5.13 16.78
C ARG A 284 14.71 6.52 16.41
N LYS A 285 13.97 7.59 16.69
CA LYS A 285 14.44 8.97 16.50
C LYS A 285 15.59 9.30 17.47
N ALA A 286 15.46 8.93 18.74
CA ALA A 286 16.52 9.11 19.73
C ALA A 286 17.79 8.34 19.35
N ALA A 287 17.66 7.10 18.87
CA ALA A 287 18.78 6.31 18.35
C ALA A 287 19.50 7.00 17.17
N GLY A 288 18.75 7.50 16.17
CA GLY A 288 19.34 8.21 15.04
C GLY A 288 20.06 9.50 15.46
N LEU A 289 19.44 10.31 16.32
CA LEU A 289 20.05 11.54 16.84
C LEU A 289 21.25 11.26 17.76
N TYR A 290 21.22 10.17 18.54
CA TYR A 290 22.34 9.76 19.38
C TYR A 290 23.53 9.33 18.52
N LEU A 291 23.30 8.52 17.47
CA LEU A 291 24.32 8.16 16.48
C LEU A 291 24.96 9.40 15.86
N LYS A 292 24.17 10.34 15.32
CA LYS A 292 24.67 11.60 14.72
C LYS A 292 25.48 12.49 15.67
N ALA A 293 25.27 12.35 16.98
CA ALA A 293 25.93 13.18 17.99
C ALA A 293 27.20 12.54 18.60
N HIS A 294 27.42 11.24 18.44
CA HIS A 294 28.51 10.51 19.12
C HIS A 294 29.39 9.66 18.19
N PHE A 295 29.03 9.49 16.91
CA PHE A 295 29.76 8.64 15.96
C PHE A 295 30.27 9.44 14.75
N PRO A 296 31.46 9.12 14.21
CA PRO A 296 31.97 9.69 12.95
C PRO A 296 31.00 9.56 11.77
N SER A 297 30.99 10.52 10.85
CA SER A 297 30.03 10.59 9.73
C SER A 297 30.11 9.43 8.73
N ASP A 298 31.21 8.68 8.75
CA ASP A 298 31.51 7.50 7.94
C ASP A 298 31.15 6.16 8.64
N THR A 299 30.73 6.20 9.92
CA THR A 299 30.31 5.04 10.72
C THR A 299 29.22 4.23 10.02
N LEU A 300 29.49 2.95 9.76
CA LEU A 300 28.60 2.05 9.04
C LEU A 300 27.66 1.31 9.99
N VAL A 301 26.35 1.56 9.87
CA VAL A 301 25.33 1.00 10.78
C VAL A 301 24.53 -0.10 10.07
N ALA A 302 24.53 -1.33 10.58
CA ALA A 302 23.63 -2.40 10.12
C ALA A 302 22.35 -2.43 10.98
N LEU A 303 21.17 -2.33 10.35
CA LEU A 303 19.89 -2.35 11.06
C LEU A 303 18.73 -2.85 10.18
N ASN A 304 17.71 -3.45 10.79
CA ASN A 304 16.47 -3.84 10.10
C ASN A 304 15.50 -2.66 9.80
N PRO A 305 15.24 -1.70 10.72
CA PRO A 305 14.26 -0.64 10.47
C PRO A 305 14.85 0.54 9.67
N ALA A 306 15.24 0.28 8.42
CA ALA A 306 15.89 1.20 7.47
C ALA A 306 14.99 2.38 7.02
N GLY A 307 14.71 3.28 7.95
CA GLY A 307 13.92 4.50 7.72
C GLY A 307 14.19 5.57 8.76
N ILE A 308 13.63 5.43 9.98
CA ILE A 308 13.73 6.48 11.01
C ILE A 308 15.17 6.67 11.52
N ILE A 309 15.90 5.58 11.77
CA ILE A 309 17.27 5.68 12.32
C ILE A 309 18.19 6.34 11.27
N PRO A 310 18.29 5.87 10.00
CA PRO A 310 19.15 6.50 9.00
C PRO A 310 18.76 7.95 8.67
N TYR A 311 17.46 8.27 8.64
CA TYR A 311 16.99 9.63 8.37
C TYR A 311 17.44 10.65 9.42
N TYR A 312 17.60 10.23 10.68
CA TYR A 312 18.05 11.11 11.77
C TYR A 312 19.54 10.96 12.11
N SER A 313 20.18 9.86 11.72
CA SER A 313 21.64 9.69 11.87
C SER A 313 22.42 10.33 10.72
N GLU A 314 21.87 10.32 9.51
CA GLU A 314 22.55 10.65 8.25
C GLU A 314 23.80 9.77 7.96
N LEU A 315 23.96 8.67 8.70
CA LEU A 315 25.09 7.74 8.59
C LEU A 315 24.90 6.67 7.48
N PRO A 316 25.98 6.19 6.85
CA PRO A 316 25.97 4.98 6.03
C PRO A 316 25.25 3.82 6.71
N THR A 317 24.31 3.18 6.01
CA THR A 317 23.45 2.15 6.59
C THR A 317 23.37 0.91 5.70
N ILE A 318 23.51 -0.28 6.29
CA ILE A 318 23.12 -1.56 5.68
C ILE A 318 21.70 -1.90 6.14
N ASP A 319 20.78 -2.00 5.19
CA ASP A 319 19.41 -2.47 5.42
C ASP A 319 19.39 -3.99 5.49
N MET A 320 19.32 -4.54 6.71
CA MET A 320 19.39 -5.98 6.97
C MET A 320 18.22 -6.78 6.37
N LEU A 321 17.15 -6.12 5.90
CA LEU A 321 16.01 -6.74 5.21
C LEU A 321 16.10 -6.66 3.68
N GLY A 322 17.12 -5.98 3.14
CA GLY A 322 17.32 -5.81 1.69
C GLY A 322 16.32 -4.91 0.98
N LEU A 323 15.49 -4.14 1.68
CA LEU A 323 14.55 -3.23 1.02
C LEU A 323 15.28 -2.06 0.32
N ASN A 324 16.49 -1.73 0.79
CA ASN A 324 17.39 -0.71 0.26
C ASN A 324 18.82 -1.25 -0.05
N ASP A 325 19.17 -2.47 0.34
CA ASP A 325 20.46 -3.11 0.00
C ASP A 325 20.30 -4.02 -1.24
N GLU A 326 21.20 -3.90 -2.22
CA GLU A 326 21.13 -4.63 -3.50
C GLU A 326 21.47 -6.11 -3.35
N HIS A 327 22.52 -6.44 -2.60
CA HIS A 327 22.96 -7.82 -2.41
C HIS A 327 21.86 -8.64 -1.73
N ILE A 328 21.28 -8.15 -0.63
CA ILE A 328 20.22 -8.88 0.08
C ILE A 328 18.94 -8.96 -0.78
N ALA A 329 18.65 -7.96 -1.61
CA ALA A 329 17.51 -7.96 -2.53
C ALA A 329 17.63 -9.00 -3.66
N HIS A 330 18.83 -9.26 -4.16
CA HIS A 330 19.06 -10.12 -5.33
C HIS A 330 19.67 -11.49 -5.03
N LEU A 331 20.52 -11.59 -4.00
CA LEU A 331 21.32 -12.78 -3.66
C LEU A 331 21.05 -13.30 -2.24
N GLY A 332 20.53 -12.46 -1.34
CA GLY A 332 20.25 -12.83 0.05
C GLY A 332 19.25 -14.00 0.19
N LYS A 333 19.32 -14.66 1.34
CA LYS A 333 18.51 -15.85 1.69
C LYS A 333 17.04 -15.47 1.89
N ARG A 334 16.14 -16.46 1.90
CA ARG A 334 14.68 -16.25 2.04
C ARG A 334 14.05 -17.23 3.03
N ASP A 335 13.20 -16.72 3.92
CA ASP A 335 12.40 -17.49 4.89
C ASP A 335 10.96 -16.99 4.82
N PHE A 336 10.11 -17.73 4.12
CA PHE A 336 8.71 -17.38 3.91
C PHE A 336 7.81 -17.69 5.13
N GLY A 337 8.35 -18.29 6.19
CA GLY A 337 7.67 -18.42 7.48
C GLY A 337 7.62 -17.10 8.27
N LEU A 338 8.38 -16.07 7.86
CA LEU A 338 8.40 -14.75 8.48
C LEU A 338 7.29 -13.82 7.97
N ASP A 339 6.97 -12.81 8.79
CA ASP A 339 6.03 -11.72 8.47
C ASP A 339 6.32 -11.09 7.10
N PHE A 340 5.29 -10.89 6.27
CA PHE A 340 5.43 -10.43 4.89
C PHE A 340 6.37 -9.21 4.73
N GLY A 341 7.38 -9.36 3.87
CA GLY A 341 8.38 -8.32 3.62
C GLY A 341 9.47 -8.19 4.68
N HIS A 342 9.53 -9.09 5.65
CA HIS A 342 10.70 -9.37 6.51
C HIS A 342 11.33 -10.75 6.18
N GLN A 343 10.95 -11.33 5.04
CA GLN A 343 11.25 -12.70 4.60
C GLN A 343 12.65 -12.84 3.94
N ALA A 344 13.56 -11.89 4.20
CA ALA A 344 14.85 -11.75 3.52
C ALA A 344 15.96 -11.29 4.49
N GLY A 345 17.19 -11.71 4.20
CA GLY A 345 18.39 -11.32 4.95
C GLY A 345 19.62 -12.11 4.49
N ASP A 346 20.80 -11.66 4.90
CA ASP A 346 22.09 -12.34 4.71
C ASP A 346 23.09 -11.88 5.80
N GLY A 347 23.18 -12.61 6.91
CA GLY A 347 24.02 -12.22 8.05
C GLY A 347 25.51 -12.32 7.76
N ASP A 348 25.91 -13.26 6.90
CA ASP A 348 27.30 -13.48 6.53
C ASP A 348 27.81 -12.32 5.65
N TYR A 349 27.00 -11.88 4.68
CA TYR A 349 27.26 -10.64 3.93
C TYR A 349 27.36 -9.42 4.86
N ILE A 350 26.41 -9.23 5.78
CA ILE A 350 26.44 -8.07 6.70
C ILE A 350 27.74 -8.04 7.52
N LEU A 351 28.18 -9.18 8.07
CA LEU A 351 29.44 -9.24 8.82
C LEU A 351 30.67 -9.04 7.92
N SER A 352 30.65 -9.52 6.67
CA SER A 352 31.74 -9.28 5.71
C SER A 352 31.93 -7.80 5.36
N ARG A 353 30.88 -6.97 5.54
CA ARG A 353 30.93 -5.51 5.36
C ARG A 353 31.48 -4.75 6.57
N GLN A 354 31.78 -5.45 7.68
CA GLN A 354 32.32 -4.90 8.94
C GLN A 354 31.63 -3.61 9.43
N PRO A 355 30.29 -3.59 9.64
CA PRO A 355 29.62 -2.45 10.24
C PRO A 355 30.21 -2.12 11.61
N ASP A 356 30.27 -0.84 11.95
CA ASP A 356 30.76 -0.37 13.25
C ASP A 356 29.69 -0.51 14.35
N VAL A 357 28.42 -0.51 13.94
CA VAL A 357 27.25 -0.60 14.83
C VAL A 357 26.22 -1.57 14.24
N ILE A 358 25.76 -2.54 15.04
CA ILE A 358 24.65 -3.44 14.69
C ILE A 358 23.45 -3.22 15.63
N LEU A 359 22.25 -3.05 15.05
CA LEU A 359 21.00 -2.75 15.76
C LEU A 359 19.90 -3.78 15.42
N PHE A 360 19.68 -4.72 16.35
CA PHE A 360 18.83 -5.90 16.12
C PHE A 360 17.31 -5.66 16.22
N GLY A 361 16.58 -6.55 15.53
CA GLY A 361 15.13 -6.66 15.59
C GLY A 361 14.43 -5.36 15.19
N GLY A 362 13.46 -4.94 16.00
CA GLY A 362 12.65 -3.75 15.71
C GLY A 362 13.35 -2.40 15.89
N GLY A 363 14.63 -2.33 16.26
CA GLY A 363 15.30 -1.08 16.60
C GLY A 363 16.61 -1.31 17.34
N VAL A 364 16.71 -0.77 18.56
CA VAL A 364 17.90 -0.89 19.41
C VAL A 364 17.57 -1.95 20.48
N SER A 365 18.21 -3.13 20.41
CA SER A 365 17.82 -4.34 21.15
C SER A 365 19.01 -5.09 21.73
N ALA A 366 18.91 -5.46 23.01
CA ALA A 366 19.88 -6.29 23.72
C ALA A 366 19.85 -7.78 23.31
N LYS A 367 18.94 -8.17 22.42
CA LYS A 367 18.85 -9.52 21.86
C LYS A 367 18.62 -9.45 20.35
N PRO A 368 19.30 -10.30 19.56
CA PRO A 368 18.90 -10.64 18.19
C PRO A 368 17.43 -11.06 18.13
N GLY A 369 16.73 -10.67 17.07
CA GLY A 369 15.37 -11.11 16.78
C GLY A 369 15.30 -12.36 15.88
N ASP A 370 14.08 -12.75 15.51
CA ASP A 370 13.80 -13.92 14.67
C ASP A 370 14.02 -13.69 13.17
N LEU A 371 14.69 -12.62 12.76
CA LEU A 371 14.96 -12.28 11.36
C LEU A 371 16.17 -13.05 10.84
N ILE A 372 16.25 -13.31 9.53
CA ILE A 372 17.33 -14.14 8.94
C ILE A 372 18.71 -13.58 9.33
N SER A 373 18.95 -12.30 9.06
CA SER A 373 20.19 -11.62 9.41
C SER A 373 20.49 -11.62 10.90
N ASP A 374 19.49 -11.35 11.76
CA ASP A 374 19.64 -11.40 13.21
C ASP A 374 20.08 -12.79 13.71
N ARG A 375 19.39 -13.85 13.25
CA ARG A 375 19.71 -15.24 13.57
C ARG A 375 21.12 -15.59 13.13
N GLU A 376 21.50 -15.26 11.91
CA GLU A 376 22.80 -15.63 11.34
C GLU A 376 23.96 -14.91 12.02
N ILE A 377 23.82 -13.59 12.27
CA ILE A 377 24.82 -12.83 13.02
C ILE A 377 24.98 -13.38 14.44
N ALA A 378 23.87 -13.72 15.12
CA ALA A 378 23.90 -14.26 16.48
C ALA A 378 24.67 -15.59 16.62
N HIS A 379 24.55 -16.47 15.61
CA HIS A 379 25.22 -17.77 15.59
C HIS A 379 26.65 -17.71 15.03
N ASN A 380 27.06 -16.60 14.40
CA ASN A 380 28.39 -16.46 13.83
C ASN A 380 29.45 -16.28 14.95
N PRO A 381 30.49 -17.14 15.06
CA PRO A 381 31.49 -17.01 16.12
C PRO A 381 32.26 -15.69 16.08
N ALA A 382 32.49 -15.11 14.89
CA ALA A 382 33.21 -13.86 14.74
C ALA A 382 32.44 -12.66 15.33
N PHE A 383 31.10 -12.69 15.30
CA PHE A 383 30.28 -11.63 15.91
C PHE A 383 30.53 -11.52 17.42
N ASN A 384 30.58 -12.65 18.13
CA ASN A 384 30.80 -12.69 19.58
C ASN A 384 32.24 -12.32 20.01
N ILE A 385 33.18 -12.23 19.06
CA ILE A 385 34.57 -11.79 19.27
C ILE A 385 34.72 -10.30 18.93
N LEU A 386 34.18 -9.89 17.78
CA LEU A 386 34.38 -8.57 17.18
C LEU A 386 33.37 -7.51 17.63
N TYR A 387 32.31 -7.88 18.35
CA TYR A 387 31.26 -6.93 18.76
C TYR A 387 30.92 -7.07 20.24
N GLN A 388 30.64 -5.94 20.90
CA GLN A 388 30.26 -5.89 22.31
C GLN A 388 28.95 -5.09 22.52
N PRO A 389 28.04 -5.55 23.40
CA PRO A 389 26.78 -4.86 23.67
C PRO A 389 27.00 -3.60 24.52
N VAL A 390 26.63 -2.44 23.98
CA VAL A 390 26.68 -1.14 24.66
C VAL A 390 25.27 -0.60 24.83
N THR A 391 24.89 -0.28 26.07
CA THR A 391 23.54 0.19 26.41
C THR A 391 23.47 1.71 26.47
N TRP A 392 22.79 2.30 25.49
CA TRP A 392 22.47 3.72 25.43
C TRP A 392 21.28 4.03 26.33
N HIS A 393 21.52 4.79 27.40
CA HIS A 393 20.54 5.06 28.45
C HIS A 393 19.24 5.68 27.91
N GLY A 394 18.11 5.01 28.12
CA GLY A 394 16.79 5.44 27.64
C GLY A 394 16.50 5.15 26.16
N ILE A 395 17.43 4.53 25.41
CA ILE A 395 17.27 4.20 23.99
C ILE A 395 17.25 2.67 23.77
N GLY A 396 18.20 1.94 24.35
CA GLY A 396 18.34 0.48 24.22
C GLY A 396 19.80 0.05 24.12
N THR A 397 20.04 -1.22 23.76
CA THR A 397 21.39 -1.75 23.53
C THR A 397 21.71 -1.85 22.03
N ALA A 398 22.87 -1.34 21.65
CA ALA A 398 23.51 -1.52 20.34
C ALA A 398 24.71 -2.48 20.47
N TYR A 399 25.18 -3.05 19.38
CA TYR A 399 26.43 -3.81 19.37
C TYR A 399 27.50 -3.01 18.61
N LEU A 400 28.58 -2.63 19.30
CA LEU A 400 29.68 -1.86 18.72
C LEU A 400 30.85 -2.78 18.37
N ARG A 401 31.49 -2.51 17.24
CA ARG A 401 32.68 -3.24 16.77
C ARG A 401 33.92 -2.90 17.60
N THR A 402 34.75 -3.88 17.93
CA THR A 402 35.88 -3.76 18.88
C THR A 402 37.26 -3.59 18.23
N ASP A 403 37.39 -3.81 16.92
CA ASP A 403 38.65 -3.64 16.18
C ASP A 403 38.80 -2.25 15.52
N GLY A 404 37.74 -1.43 15.55
CA GLY A 404 37.80 0.00 15.21
C GLY A 404 38.38 0.84 16.36
N ASN A 405 38.98 1.99 16.03
CA ASN A 405 39.57 2.89 17.02
C ASN A 405 38.52 3.36 18.06
N ASN A 406 38.81 3.15 19.35
CA ASN A 406 38.03 3.76 20.44
C ASN A 406 38.15 5.29 20.37
N HIS A 407 37.02 5.97 20.19
CA HIS A 407 36.85 7.42 20.21
C HIS A 407 35.61 7.78 21.03
#